data_AF-A0A953IC81-F1
#
_entry.id   AF-A0A953IC81-F1
#
_cell.length_a   1.000
_cell.length_b   1.000
_cell.length_c   1.000
_cell.angle_alpha   90.00
_cell.angle_beta   90.00
_cell.angle_gamma   90.00
#
_symmetry.space_group_name_H-M   'P 1'
#
loop_
_entity.id
_entity.type
_entity.pdbx_description
1 polymer ?
#
loop_
_entity_poly.entity_id
_entity_poly.type
_entity_poly.pdbx_seq_one_letter_code
_entity_poly.pdbx_strand_id
1 'polypeptide(L)'
;MGVVVQSFDGRMPGDLYERLVRLRRRHRAVLQAAAAGDFSNEAELHALSRRLGRMLAETARMPVEQRGGLRMLEISLAVDRMFPELRAWNQQAAFRYPPAGRAAGR
;
A
#
# COMPACT_ATOMS: atom_id res chain seq x y z
N MET A 1 23.50 11.16 6.14
CA MET A 1 22.07 11.38 6.46
C MET A 1 21.45 10.01 6.73
N GLY A 2 21.40 9.59 7.98
CA GLY A 2 20.80 8.32 8.37
C GLY A 2 19.29 8.46 8.41
N VAL A 3 18.57 7.71 7.58
CA VAL A 3 17.11 7.63 7.67
C VAL A 3 16.81 6.92 8.98
N VAL A 4 16.40 7.67 10.00
CA VAL A 4 15.90 7.13 11.26
C VAL A 4 14.60 6.42 10.93
N VAL A 5 14.69 5.12 10.66
CA VAL A 5 13.53 4.24 10.62
C VAL A 5 13.14 4.03 12.08
N GLN A 6 12.39 5.00 12.64
CA GLN A 6 11.79 4.82 13.97
C GLN A 6 11.00 3.51 13.94
N SER A 7 11.39 2.60 14.83
CA SER A 7 10.68 1.37 15.14
C SER A 7 9.21 1.72 15.42
N PHE A 8 8.33 1.14 14.62
CA PHE A 8 6.92 1.50 14.60
C PHE A 8 6.20 0.75 15.73
N ASP A 9 6.15 1.36 16.91
CA ASP A 9 5.49 0.79 18.11
C ASP A 9 3.98 1.06 18.12
N GLY A 10 3.50 1.93 17.23
CA GLY A 10 2.09 2.24 17.06
C GLY A 10 1.31 1.06 16.48
N ARG A 11 0.52 0.37 17.31
CA ARG A 11 -0.41 -0.65 16.85
C ARG A 11 -1.39 0.00 15.87
N MET A 12 -1.31 -0.40 14.60
CA MET A 12 -2.29 -0.08 13.57
C MET A 12 -3.71 -0.34 14.11
N PRO A 13 -4.73 0.46 13.74
CA PRO A 13 -6.09 0.24 14.20
C PRO A 13 -6.48 -1.23 14.00
N GLY A 14 -6.95 -1.90 15.06
CA GLY A 14 -7.13 -3.36 15.05
C GLY A 14 -7.99 -3.85 13.89
N ASP A 15 -9.10 -3.15 13.61
CA ASP A 15 -9.97 -3.46 12.47
C ASP A 15 -9.24 -3.32 11.12
N LEU A 16 -8.44 -2.27 10.93
CA LEU A 16 -7.66 -2.08 9.71
C LEU A 16 -6.62 -3.20 9.54
N TYR A 17 -5.87 -3.50 10.59
CA TYR A 17 -4.86 -4.56 10.54
C TYR A 17 -5.47 -5.91 10.15
N GLU A 18 -6.57 -6.31 10.80
CA GLU A 18 -7.27 -7.55 10.48
C GLU A 18 -7.80 -7.58 9.05
N ARG A 19 -8.34 -6.46 8.56
CA ARG A 19 -8.80 -6.33 7.16
C ARG A 19 -7.63 -6.50 6.18
N LEU A 20 -6.46 -5.93 6.47
CA LEU A 20 -5.26 -6.06 5.65
C LEU A 20 -4.70 -7.49 5.66
N VAL A 21 -4.62 -8.15 6.82
CA VAL A 21 -4.19 -9.55 6.92
C VAL A 21 -5.13 -10.47 6.15
N ARG A 22 -6.44 -10.28 6.28
CA ARG A 22 -7.44 -11.03 5.48
C ARG A 22 -7.27 -10.79 3.98
N LEU A 23 -7.03 -9.54 3.58
CA LEU A 23 -6.80 -9.20 2.18
C LEU A 23 -5.55 -9.90 1.62
N ARG A 24 -4.43 -9.87 2.36
CA ARG A 24 -3.17 -10.53 1.98
C ARG A 24 -3.33 -12.04 1.87
N ARG A 25 -4.01 -12.67 2.83
CA ARG A 25 -4.31 -14.12 2.78
C ARG A 25 -5.14 -14.49 1.54
N ARG A 26 -6.17 -13.70 1.23
CA ARG A 26 -7.04 -13.93 0.07
C ARG A 26 -6.29 -13.86 -1.26
N HIS A 27 -5.34 -12.94 -1.40
CA HIS A 27 -4.58 -12.74 -2.65
C HIS A 27 -3.15 -13.28 -2.55
N ARG A 28 -2.93 -14.28 -1.68
CA ARG A 28 -1.59 -14.83 -1.41
C ARG A 28 -0.90 -15.28 -2.70
N ALA A 29 -1.62 -15.98 -3.58
CA ALA A 29 -1.05 -16.49 -4.83
C ALA A 29 -0.56 -15.35 -5.74
N VAL A 30 -1.38 -14.33 -5.94
CA VAL A 30 -1.02 -13.15 -6.76
C VAL A 30 0.14 -12.37 -6.15
N LEU A 31 0.13 -12.18 -4.82
CA LEU A 31 1.23 -11.51 -4.13
C LEU A 31 2.52 -12.32 -4.19
N GLN A 32 2.46 -13.66 -4.10
CA GLN A 32 3.63 -14.53 -4.25
C GLN A 32 4.21 -14.47 -5.67
N ALA A 33 3.36 -14.47 -6.70
CA ALA A 33 3.80 -14.29 -8.08
C ALA A 33 4.48 -12.92 -8.27
N ALA A 34 3.86 -11.85 -7.78
CA ALA A 34 4.42 -10.51 -7.83
C ALA A 34 5.75 -10.38 -7.05
N ALA A 35 5.90 -11.07 -5.92
CA ALA A 35 7.16 -11.14 -5.18
C ALA A 35 8.28 -11.81 -6.00
N ALA A 36 7.95 -12.75 -6.87
CA ALA A 36 8.87 -13.40 -7.79
C ALA A 36 9.13 -12.57 -9.07
N GLY A 37 8.53 -11.37 -9.19
CA GLY A 37 8.62 -10.52 -10.37
C GLY A 37 7.65 -10.90 -11.50
N ASP A 38 6.74 -11.85 -11.26
CA ASP A 38 5.68 -12.19 -12.20
C ASP A 38 4.47 -11.26 -11.97
N PHE A 39 4.32 -10.29 -12.86
CA PHE A 39 3.24 -9.32 -12.84
C PHE A 39 2.15 -9.63 -13.87
N SER A 40 2.07 -10.86 -14.39
CA SER A 40 1.13 -11.24 -15.45
C SER A 40 -0.34 -11.00 -15.07
N ASN A 41 -0.68 -11.04 -13.78
CA ASN A 41 -2.02 -10.75 -13.29
C ASN A 41 -2.20 -9.26 -12.90
N GLU A 42 -1.92 -8.35 -13.84
CA GLU A 42 -1.99 -6.91 -13.62
C GLU A 42 -3.39 -6.45 -13.16
N ALA A 43 -4.46 -7.07 -13.67
CA ALA A 43 -5.83 -6.71 -13.32
C ALA A 43 -6.13 -6.92 -11.82
N GLU A 44 -5.68 -8.04 -11.24
CA GLU A 44 -5.83 -8.28 -9.80
C GLU A 44 -4.92 -7.38 -8.97
N LEU A 45 -3.69 -7.11 -9.41
CA LEU A 45 -2.79 -6.17 -8.74
C LEU A 45 -3.39 -4.75 -8.69
N HIS A 46 -3.98 -4.29 -9.80
CA HIS A 46 -4.75 -3.04 -9.85
C HIS A 46 -5.97 -3.06 -8.94
N ALA A 47 -6.74 -4.14 -8.92
CA ALA A 47 -7.90 -4.27 -8.04
C ALA A 47 -7.50 -4.23 -6.56
N LEU A 48 -6.40 -4.89 -6.21
CA LEU A 48 -5.87 -4.93 -4.86
C LEU A 48 -5.33 -3.57 -4.42
N SER A 49 -4.54 -2.89 -5.27
CA SER A 49 -4.06 -1.53 -5.04
C SER A 49 -5.23 -0.54 -4.83
N ARG A 50 -6.26 -0.57 -5.68
CA ARG A 50 -7.47 0.25 -5.49
C ARG A 50 -8.21 -0.06 -4.20
N ARG A 51 -8.25 -1.32 -3.79
CA ARG A 51 -8.89 -1.74 -2.54
C ARG A 51 -8.13 -1.26 -1.31
N LEU A 52 -6.79 -1.31 -1.33
CA LEU A 52 -5.95 -0.71 -0.29
C LEU A 52 -6.16 0.80 -0.22
N GLY A 53 -6.17 1.49 -1.36
CA GLY A 53 -6.45 2.93 -1.42
C GLY A 53 -7.81 3.31 -0.80
N ARG A 54 -8.87 2.53 -1.07
CA ARG A 54 -10.18 2.73 -0.43
C ARG A 54 -10.13 2.55 1.08
N MET A 55 -9.48 1.51 1.58
CA MET A 55 -9.35 1.29 3.03
C MET A 55 -8.56 2.42 3.71
N LEU A 56 -7.49 2.91 3.07
CA LEU A 56 -6.75 4.08 3.55
C LEU A 56 -7.60 5.35 3.54
N ALA A 57 -8.40 5.57 2.48
CA ALA A 57 -9.30 6.71 2.40
C ALA A 57 -10.43 6.66 3.44
N GLU A 58 -11.01 5.48 3.69
CA GLU A 58 -11.95 5.24 4.78
C GLU A 58 -11.29 5.56 6.14
N THR A 59 -10.07 5.09 6.35
CA THR A 59 -9.30 5.36 7.58
C THR A 59 -9.00 6.86 7.74
N ALA A 60 -8.71 7.57 6.65
CA ALA A 60 -8.42 9.00 6.67
C ALA A 60 -9.60 9.87 7.10
N ARG A 61 -10.82 9.36 6.94
CA ARG A 61 -12.05 10.05 7.41
C ARG A 61 -12.29 9.88 8.90
N MET A 62 -11.55 8.98 9.56
CA MET A 62 -11.66 8.79 11.01
C MET A 62 -10.81 9.83 11.76
N PRO A 63 -11.26 10.30 12.92
CA PRO A 63 -10.44 11.18 13.77
C PRO A 63 -9.17 10.45 14.27
N VAL A 64 -8.14 11.20 14.66
CA VAL A 64 -6.80 10.65 14.99
C VAL A 64 -6.86 9.66 16.15
N GLU A 65 -7.73 9.94 17.12
CA GLU A 65 -7.96 9.14 18.32
C GLU A 65 -8.49 7.76 17.95
N GLN A 66 -9.41 7.68 16.99
CA GLN A 66 -9.96 6.42 16.47
C GLN A 66 -8.96 5.65 15.61
N ARG A 67 -7.90 6.32 15.13
CA ARG A 67 -6.77 5.70 14.43
C ARG A 67 -5.67 5.20 15.38
N GLY A 68 -5.92 5.19 16.69
CA GLY A 68 -4.92 4.81 17.69
C GLY A 68 -3.82 5.87 17.85
N GLY A 69 -4.12 7.14 17.56
CA GLY A 69 -3.15 8.24 17.63
C GLY A 69 -2.27 8.41 16.39
N LEU A 70 -2.41 7.52 15.39
CA LEU A 70 -1.53 7.50 14.22
C LEU A 70 -1.92 8.51 13.15
N ARG A 71 -0.92 9.17 12.58
CA ARG A 71 -1.09 10.01 11.40
C ARG A 71 -1.28 9.14 10.16
N MET A 72 -1.96 9.67 9.14
CA MET A 72 -2.15 8.93 7.88
C MET A 72 -0.84 8.50 7.21
N LEU A 73 0.21 9.33 7.30
CA LEU A 73 1.51 8.99 6.74
C LEU A 73 2.07 7.71 7.37
N GLU A 74 1.94 7.58 8.69
CA GLU A 74 2.41 6.43 9.46
C GLU A 74 1.64 5.17 9.06
N ILE A 75 0.31 5.28 8.96
CA ILE A 75 -0.56 4.20 8.51
C ILE A 75 -0.18 3.76 7.09
N SER A 76 -0.02 4.69 6.15
CA SER A 76 0.36 4.39 4.78
C SER A 76 1.72 3.69 4.69
N LEU A 77 2.72 4.16 5.44
CA LEU A 77 4.04 3.52 5.49
C LEU A 77 3.98 2.08 6.03
N ALA A 78 3.14 1.84 7.04
CA ALA A 78 2.93 0.51 7.58
C ALA A 78 2.21 -0.40 6.57
N VAL A 79 1.20 0.11 5.84
CA VAL A 79 0.56 -0.63 4.73
C VAL A 79 1.57 -0.97 3.64
N ASP A 80 2.40 -0.01 3.21
CA ASP A 80 3.43 -0.24 2.20
C ASP A 80 4.42 -1.34 2.61
N ARG A 81 4.79 -1.40 3.90
CA ARG A 81 5.65 -2.48 4.44
C ARG A 81 4.96 -3.84 4.46
N MET A 82 3.63 -3.89 4.57
CA MET A 82 2.85 -5.14 4.53
C MET A 82 2.62 -5.67 3.11
N PHE A 83 2.77 -4.81 2.09
CA PHE A 83 2.57 -5.15 0.68
C PHE A 83 3.74 -4.67 -0.20
N PRO A 84 4.99 -5.07 0.10
CA PRO A 84 6.16 -4.65 -0.67
C PRO A 84 6.09 -5.04 -2.15
N GLU A 85 5.34 -6.09 -2.47
CA GLU A 85 5.16 -6.60 -3.83
C GLU A 85 4.42 -5.59 -4.72
N LEU A 86 3.47 -4.85 -4.14
CA LEU A 86 2.74 -3.81 -4.86
C LEU A 86 3.59 -2.57 -5.08
N ARG A 87 4.55 -2.29 -4.19
CA ARG A 87 5.50 -1.20 -4.39
C ARG A 87 6.41 -1.50 -5.58
N ALA A 88 6.94 -2.71 -5.66
CA ALA A 88 7.76 -3.15 -6.79
C ALA A 88 6.96 -3.05 -8.11
N TRP A 89 5.73 -3.56 -8.09
CA TRP A 89 4.83 -3.45 -9.24
C TRP A 89 4.50 -1.99 -9.59
N ASN A 90 4.19 -1.11 -8.63
CA ASN A 90 3.92 0.30 -8.88
C ASN A 90 5.13 1.04 -9.47
N GLN A 91 6.36 0.70 -9.05
CA GLN A 91 7.58 1.28 -9.62
C GLN A 91 7.74 0.88 -11.09
N GLN A 92 7.47 -0.38 -11.42
CA GLN A 92 7.48 -0.88 -12.80
C GLN A 92 6.33 -0.31 -13.63
N ALA A 93 5.13 -0.23 -13.07
CA ALA A 93 3.95 0.34 -13.71
C ALA A 93 4.13 1.84 -13.97
N ALA A 94 4.74 2.59 -13.05
CA ALA A 94 5.07 4.01 -13.25
C ALA A 94 6.10 4.24 -14.37
N PHE A 95 6.99 3.27 -14.61
CA PHE A 95 7.88 3.28 -15.77
C PHE A 95 7.14 2.97 -17.08
N ARG A 96 6.19 2.02 -17.03
CA ARG A 96 5.40 1.58 -18.20
C ARG A 96 4.29 2.57 -18.59
N TYR A 97 3.70 3.25 -17.62
CA TYR A 97 2.67 4.27 -17.77
C TYR A 97 3.06 5.53 -16.99
N PRO A 98 3.97 6.36 -17.55
CA PRO A 98 4.32 7.61 -16.92
C PRO A 98 3.06 8.48 -16.75
N PRO A 99 2.86 9.12 -15.59
CA PRO A 99 1.73 10.01 -15.41
C PRO A 99 1.77 11.12 -16.47
N ALA A 100 0.64 11.37 -17.13
CA ALA A 100 0.50 12.30 -18.26
C ALA A 100 0.91 13.77 -17.97
N GLY A 101 1.34 14.08 -16.75
CA GLY A 101 1.73 15.43 -16.30
C GLY A 101 3.19 15.82 -16.55
N ARG A 102 4.05 14.97 -17.14
CA ARG A 102 5.45 15.34 -17.45
C ARG A 102 5.77 15.50 -18.94
N ALA A 103 4.79 15.32 -19.81
CA ALA A 103 4.96 15.50 -21.27
C ALA A 103 4.60 16.91 -21.76
N ALA A 104 4.06 17.80 -20.91
CA ALA A 104 3.76 19.18 -21.25
C ALA A 104 4.67 20.13 -20.45
N GLY A 105 5.83 20.45 -21.01
CA GLY A 105 6.80 21.33 -20.38
C GLY A 105 8.11 21.38 -21.14
N ARG A 106 8.05 21.72 -22.43
CA ARG A 106 9.17 22.29 -23.16
C ARG A 106 8.69 23.52 -23.89
#